data_AF-F4XH46-F1
#
_entry.id   AF-F4XH46-F1
#
_cell.length_a   1.000
_cell.length_b   1.000
_cell.length_c   1.000
_cell.angle_alpha   90.00
_cell.angle_beta   90.00
_cell.angle_gamma   90.00
#
_symmetry.space_group_name_H-M   'P 1'
#
loop_
_entity.id
_entity.type
_entity.pdbx_description
1 polymer ?
#
loop_
_entity_poly.entity_id
_entity_poly.type
_entity_poly.pdbx_seq_one_letter_code
_entity_poly.pdbx_strand_id
1 'polypeptide(L)'
;MELRKVHIYFELFSLEWQEHLMDAVEKTAHLTLSEGCKSIPWFPVQLLTVTFEQTANGRYVDVLLPESMFNLVDYHLRECLKQKVRMRVCRNYGKYFAVMGHSTAEYCNHPFDAKGRACRQVASILQWNRNRATDEIFKSYRREYKKRFARMKAGTMAADDFYTWSEKAREKKVECEAGKLTREKFLKRV
;
A
#
# COMPACT_ATOMS: atom_id res chain seq x y z
N MET A 1 -7.97 -11.46 32.06
CA MET A 1 -7.38 -10.31 31.32
C MET A 1 -8.47 -9.25 31.25
N GLU A 2 -8.44 -8.25 32.13
CA GLU A 2 -9.47 -7.20 32.13
C GLU A 2 -9.29 -6.30 30.90
N LEU A 3 -10.19 -6.43 29.93
CA LEU A 3 -10.25 -5.55 28.77
C LEU A 3 -10.91 -4.24 29.22
N ARG A 4 -10.15 -3.15 29.21
CA ARG A 4 -10.61 -1.80 29.60
C ARG A 4 -11.53 -1.23 28.51
N LYS A 5 -12.45 -0.33 28.90
CA LYS A 5 -13.24 0.50 27.98
C LYS A 5 -12.30 1.22 27.01
N VAL A 6 -12.58 1.15 25.71
CA VAL A 6 -11.83 1.87 24.67
C VAL A 6 -12.76 2.89 24.03
N HIS A 7 -12.48 4.17 24.27
CA HIS A 7 -13.17 5.26 23.58
C HIS A 7 -12.61 5.37 22.16
N ILE A 8 -13.34 4.87 21.17
CA ILE A 8 -12.99 5.02 19.75
C ILE A 8 -13.78 6.22 19.23
N TYR A 9 -13.15 7.38 19.18
CA TYR A 9 -13.78 8.59 18.65
C TYR A 9 -13.93 8.49 17.13
N PHE A 10 -15.16 8.66 16.64
CA PHE A 10 -15.46 8.94 15.24
C PHE A 10 -16.23 10.25 15.17
N GLU A 11 -15.65 11.27 14.54
CA GLU A 11 -16.42 12.45 14.11
C GLU A 11 -17.04 12.13 12.76
N LEU A 12 -18.33 11.80 12.75
CA LEU A 12 -19.17 11.84 11.55
C LEU A 12 -20.65 11.80 11.99
N PHE A 13 -21.39 12.82 11.53
CA PHE A 13 -22.86 12.95 11.49
C PHE A 13 -23.63 13.69 12.61
N SER A 14 -23.84 14.99 12.32
CA SER A 14 -25.07 15.81 12.38
C SER A 14 -26.27 15.40 13.26
N LEU A 15 -26.80 16.42 13.94
CA LEU A 15 -27.94 16.50 14.87
C LEU A 15 -29.30 15.98 14.37
N GLU A 16 -29.44 15.60 13.10
CA GLU A 16 -30.70 15.08 12.54
C GLU A 16 -31.10 13.69 13.09
N TRP A 17 -30.18 12.96 13.72
CA TRP A 17 -30.45 11.61 14.22
C TRP A 17 -31.01 11.55 15.65
N GLN A 18 -31.04 12.66 16.39
CA GLN A 18 -31.45 12.66 17.80
C GLN A 18 -32.94 12.29 17.98
N GLU A 19 -33.81 12.77 17.09
CA GLU A 19 -35.24 12.41 17.11
C GLU A 19 -35.48 10.96 16.70
N HIS A 20 -34.69 10.44 15.76
CA HIS A 20 -34.78 9.05 15.30
C HIS A 20 -34.20 8.04 16.30
N LEU A 21 -33.18 8.42 17.07
CA LEU A 21 -32.60 7.56 18.12
C LEU A 21 -33.57 7.38 19.29
N MET A 22 -34.32 8.43 19.66
CA MET A 22 -35.34 8.33 20.71
C MET A 22 -36.50 7.41 20.30
N ASP A 23 -36.89 7.40 19.02
CA ASP A 23 -37.91 6.46 18.48
C ASP A 23 -37.40 5.00 18.39
N ALA A 24 -36.07 4.81 18.28
CA ALA A 24 -35.45 3.49 18.21
C ALA A 24 -35.23 2.83 19.58
N VAL A 25 -35.14 3.59 20.67
CA VAL A 25 -34.96 3.05 22.04
C VAL A 25 -36.18 2.25 22.51
N GLU A 26 -37.39 2.56 22.00
CA GLU A 26 -38.62 1.82 22.32
C GLU A 26 -38.78 0.51 21.53
N LYS A 27 -38.01 0.30 20.47
CA LYS A 27 -38.12 -0.88 19.61
C LYS A 27 -36.83 -1.69 19.73
N THR A 28 -36.90 -2.85 20.37
CA THR A 28 -35.83 -3.86 20.37
C THR A 28 -35.33 -4.04 18.93
N ALA A 29 -34.15 -3.48 18.62
CA ALA A 29 -33.65 -3.42 17.26
C ALA A 29 -33.25 -4.82 16.82
N HIS A 30 -34.18 -5.53 16.19
CA HIS A 30 -33.88 -6.74 15.46
C HIS A 30 -33.05 -6.35 14.24
N LEU A 31 -31.76 -6.70 14.24
CA LEU A 31 -30.92 -6.65 13.04
C LEU A 31 -31.45 -7.71 12.06
N THR A 32 -32.41 -7.34 11.22
CA THR A 32 -32.79 -8.16 10.07
C THR A 32 -31.71 -8.00 9.00
N LEU A 33 -31.15 -9.13 8.55
CA LEU A 33 -30.39 -9.15 7.31
C LEU A 33 -31.33 -8.61 6.22
N SER A 34 -30.89 -7.57 5.49
CA SER A 34 -31.64 -7.01 4.37
C SER A 34 -32.09 -8.14 3.45
N GLU A 35 -33.33 -8.10 2.96
CA GLU A 35 -33.86 -9.10 2.03
C GLU A 35 -32.86 -9.38 0.89
N GLY A 36 -32.50 -10.66 0.72
CA GLY A 36 -31.52 -11.10 -0.30
C GLY A 36 -30.06 -11.23 0.17
N CYS A 37 -29.70 -10.88 1.41
CA CYS A 37 -28.35 -11.13 1.93
C CYS A 37 -28.15 -12.60 2.31
N LYS A 38 -27.15 -13.27 1.70
CA LYS A 38 -26.69 -14.60 2.13
C LYS A 38 -25.77 -14.45 3.34
N SER A 39 -26.03 -15.21 4.39
CA SER A 39 -25.13 -15.36 5.53
C SER A 39 -23.74 -15.80 5.05
N ILE A 40 -22.69 -15.11 5.49
CA ILE A 40 -21.30 -15.53 5.25
C ILE A 40 -20.94 -16.50 6.37
N PRO A 41 -20.83 -17.82 6.11
CA PRO A 41 -20.71 -18.83 7.15
C PRO A 41 -19.40 -18.75 7.95
N TRP A 42 -18.37 -18.12 7.37
CA TRP A 42 -17.04 -17.97 7.99
C TRP A 42 -16.93 -16.75 8.92
N PHE A 43 -17.94 -15.89 8.96
CA PHE A 43 -17.93 -14.70 9.77
C PHE A 43 -19.34 -14.48 10.38
N PRO A 44 -19.67 -15.18 11.48
CA PRO A 44 -20.97 -15.05 12.11
C PRO A 44 -21.17 -13.61 12.57
N VAL A 45 -22.26 -12.98 12.13
CA VAL A 45 -22.63 -11.64 12.59
C VAL A 45 -22.99 -11.73 14.06
N GLN A 46 -22.12 -11.23 14.92
CA GLN A 46 -22.39 -11.08 16.36
C GLN A 46 -22.86 -9.66 16.64
N LEU A 47 -23.74 -9.48 17.63
CA LEU A 47 -24.01 -8.12 18.11
C LEU A 47 -22.75 -7.59 18.80
N LEU A 48 -22.36 -6.38 18.42
CA LEU A 48 -21.36 -5.63 19.17
C LEU A 48 -22.09 -4.88 20.28
N THR A 49 -21.62 -5.03 21.52
CA THR A 49 -22.12 -4.26 22.65
C THR A 49 -21.62 -2.83 22.51
N VAL A 50 -22.49 -1.92 22.08
CA VAL A 50 -22.21 -0.49 21.94
C VAL A 50 -23.16 0.27 22.87
N THR A 51 -22.62 1.17 23.67
CA THR A 51 -23.37 2.12 24.50
C THR A 51 -23.12 3.54 24.01
N PHE A 52 -23.91 4.50 24.48
CA PHE A 52 -23.68 5.92 24.20
C PHE A 52 -23.24 6.62 25.48
N GLU A 53 -22.17 7.40 25.39
CA GLU A 53 -21.73 8.26 26.50
C GLU A 53 -21.73 9.72 26.02
N GLN A 54 -22.07 10.66 26.91
CA GLN A 54 -22.01 12.08 26.62
C GLN A 54 -20.65 12.64 27.04
N THR A 55 -19.98 13.31 26.10
CA THR A 55 -18.72 14.03 26.36
C THR A 55 -18.95 15.29 27.19
N ALA A 56 -17.90 15.82 27.81
CA ALA A 56 -17.94 17.09 28.56
C ALA A 56 -18.49 18.27 27.73
N ASN A 57 -18.43 18.15 26.41
CA ASN A 57 -18.81 19.15 25.43
C ASN A 57 -20.29 19.01 25.00
N GLY A 58 -21.04 18.09 25.62
CA GLY A 58 -22.45 17.81 25.30
C GLY A 58 -22.69 16.90 24.09
N ARG A 59 -21.64 16.46 23.38
CA ARG A 59 -21.76 15.53 22.24
C ARG A 59 -21.90 14.09 22.71
N TYR A 60 -22.78 13.31 22.08
CA TYR A 60 -22.89 11.86 22.28
C TYR A 60 -21.86 11.12 21.41
N VAL A 61 -21.27 10.07 21.95
CA VAL A 61 -20.32 9.20 21.24
C VAL A 61 -20.67 7.73 21.45
N ASP A 62 -20.42 6.94 20.41
CA ASP A 62 -20.47 5.49 20.49
C ASP A 62 -19.30 4.99 21.37
N VAL A 63 -19.62 4.15 22.35
CA VAL A 63 -18.65 3.49 23.21
C VAL A 63 -18.78 1.99 23.00
N LEU A 64 -17.78 1.40 22.35
CA LEU A 64 -17.68 -0.03 22.20
C LEU A 64 -17.25 -0.65 23.53
N LEU A 65 -17.97 -1.68 23.97
CA LEU A 65 -17.65 -2.50 25.13
C LEU A 65 -17.17 -3.88 24.65
N PRO A 66 -15.90 -4.02 24.25
CA PRO A 66 -15.40 -5.27 23.72
C PRO A 66 -15.19 -6.30 24.83
N GLU A 67 -15.82 -7.46 24.68
CA GLU A 67 -15.56 -8.62 25.54
C GLU A 67 -14.32 -9.42 25.08
N SER A 68 -13.90 -9.19 23.84
CA SER A 68 -12.74 -9.84 23.25
C SER A 68 -12.04 -8.95 22.22
N MET A 69 -10.80 -9.28 21.89
CA MET A 69 -10.07 -8.65 20.78
C MET A 69 -10.78 -8.85 19.43
N PHE A 70 -11.56 -9.93 19.27
CA PHE A 70 -12.33 -10.16 18.05
C PHE A 70 -13.45 -9.13 17.87
N ASN A 71 -14.06 -8.65 18.96
CA ASN A 71 -15.10 -7.62 18.89
C ASN A 71 -14.51 -6.30 18.33
N LEU A 72 -13.27 -5.98 18.68
CA LEU A 72 -12.56 -4.81 18.13
C LEU A 72 -12.28 -4.99 16.63
N VAL A 73 -11.81 -6.17 16.22
CA VAL A 73 -11.54 -6.48 14.81
C VAL A 73 -12.83 -6.43 13.98
N ASP A 74 -13.92 -7.02 14.48
CA ASP A 74 -15.24 -6.98 13.84
C ASP A 74 -15.77 -5.56 13.70
N TYR A 75 -15.70 -4.77 14.78
CA TYR A 75 -16.09 -3.35 14.74
C TYR A 75 -15.35 -2.58 13.64
N HIS A 76 -14.02 -2.69 13.59
CA HIS A 76 -13.22 -2.01 12.57
C HIS A 76 -13.52 -2.51 11.15
N LEU A 77 -13.79 -3.80 10.97
CA LEU A 77 -14.17 -4.36 9.67
C LEU A 77 -15.51 -3.78 9.21
N ARG A 78 -16.52 -3.72 10.08
CA ARG A 78 -17.82 -3.11 9.80
C ARG A 78 -17.69 -1.64 9.46
N GLU A 79 -16.83 -0.92 10.17
CA GLU A 79 -16.59 0.49 9.91
C GLU A 79 -15.92 0.72 8.55
N CYS A 80 -14.97 -0.15 8.16
CA CYS A 80 -14.40 -0.14 6.81
C CYS A 80 -15.47 -0.37 5.73
N LEU A 81 -16.43 -1.27 5.99
CA LEU A 81 -17.54 -1.55 5.07
C LEU A 81 -18.51 -0.37 4.96
N LYS A 82 -18.91 0.23 6.09
CA LYS A 82 -19.77 1.42 6.14
C LYS A 82 -19.17 2.58 5.35
N GLN A 83 -17.88 2.81 5.53
CA GLN A 83 -17.12 3.83 4.80
C GLN A 83 -16.81 3.45 3.35
N LYS A 84 -17.22 2.26 2.90
CA LYS A 84 -16.97 1.73 1.56
C LYS A 84 -15.48 1.78 1.20
N VAL A 85 -14.62 1.46 2.17
CA VAL A 85 -13.17 1.43 1.98
C VAL A 85 -12.83 0.41 0.92
N ARG A 86 -12.23 0.88 -0.18
CA ARG A 86 -11.80 0.01 -1.27
C ARG A 86 -10.54 -0.72 -0.88
N MET A 87 -10.49 -2.02 -1.13
CA MET A 87 -9.29 -2.84 -0.94
C MET A 87 -8.72 -3.28 -2.29
N ARG A 88 -7.40 -3.39 -2.38
CA ARG A 88 -6.68 -3.90 -3.55
C ARG A 88 -5.55 -4.82 -3.12
N VAL A 89 -5.13 -5.71 -4.02
CA VAL A 89 -3.92 -6.54 -3.83
C VAL A 89 -2.71 -5.73 -4.27
N CYS A 90 -1.71 -5.60 -3.39
CA CYS A 90 -0.48 -4.89 -3.69
C CYS A 90 0.34 -5.65 -4.75
N ARG A 91 0.71 -4.98 -5.85
CA ARG A 91 1.56 -5.56 -6.91
C ARG A 91 2.97 -5.94 -6.47
N ASN A 92 3.42 -5.48 -5.30
CA ASN A 92 4.73 -5.81 -4.77
C ASN A 92 4.71 -7.05 -3.86
N TYR A 93 3.81 -7.08 -2.87
CA TYR A 93 3.77 -8.14 -1.85
C TYR A 93 2.67 -9.18 -2.05
N GLY A 94 1.71 -8.95 -2.95
CA GLY A 94 0.54 -9.82 -3.13
C GLY A 94 -0.46 -9.80 -1.96
N LYS A 95 -0.31 -8.88 -1.01
CA LYS A 95 -1.21 -8.73 0.15
C LYS A 95 -2.26 -7.64 -0.09
N TYR A 96 -3.44 -7.81 0.49
CA TYR A 96 -4.49 -6.79 0.48
C TYR A 96 -4.06 -5.54 1.26
N PHE A 97 -4.47 -4.38 0.76
CA PHE A 97 -4.33 -3.10 1.46
C PHE A 97 -5.54 -2.21 1.19
N ALA A 98 -5.88 -1.37 2.18
CA ALA A 98 -6.88 -0.32 2.02
C ALA A 98 -6.35 0.80 1.12
N VAL A 99 -7.13 1.19 0.12
CA VAL A 99 -6.81 2.30 -0.77
C VAL A 99 -7.12 3.61 -0.06
N MET A 100 -6.12 4.13 0.64
CA MET A 100 -6.18 5.42 1.33
C MET A 100 -5.73 6.53 0.35
N GLY A 101 -6.66 7.28 -0.22
CA GLY A 101 -6.40 8.37 -1.16
C GLY A 101 -6.76 8.04 -2.62
N HIS A 102 -5.78 8.16 -3.53
CA HIS A 102 -6.03 8.07 -4.97
C HIS A 102 -6.57 6.69 -5.38
N SER A 103 -7.65 6.68 -6.16
CA SER A 103 -8.40 5.48 -6.55
C SER A 103 -7.56 4.45 -7.32
N THR A 104 -6.51 4.90 -8.00
CA THR A 104 -5.62 4.07 -8.83
C THR A 104 -4.43 3.50 -8.07
N ALA A 105 -4.36 3.62 -6.74
CA ALA A 105 -3.23 3.09 -5.98
C ALA A 105 -3.04 1.57 -6.21
N GLU A 106 -1.82 1.17 -6.58
CA GLU A 106 -1.46 -0.23 -6.87
C GLU A 106 -0.50 -0.83 -5.83
N TYR A 107 0.06 0.02 -4.96
CA TYR A 107 1.08 -0.35 -3.99
C TYR A 107 0.69 0.12 -2.59
N CYS A 108 0.95 -0.72 -1.59
CA CYS A 108 0.60 -0.42 -0.20
C CYS A 108 1.62 0.51 0.48
N ASN A 109 1.30 0.91 1.71
CA ASN A 109 2.16 1.72 2.58
C ASN A 109 3.03 0.89 3.53
N HIS A 110 3.10 -0.44 3.35
CA HIS A 110 3.90 -1.29 4.22
C HIS A 110 5.39 -0.85 4.15
N PRO A 111 6.07 -0.68 5.30
CA PRO A 111 7.49 -0.41 5.34
C PRO A 111 8.27 -1.42 4.51
N PHE A 112 9.18 -0.94 3.68
CA PHE A 112 9.96 -1.75 2.75
C PHE A 112 11.38 -2.02 3.26
N ASP A 113 11.99 -1.05 3.93
CA ASP A 113 13.36 -1.19 4.43
C ASP A 113 13.53 -0.59 5.84
N ALA A 114 14.68 -0.89 6.45
CA ALA A 114 15.06 -0.36 7.77
C ALA A 114 15.16 1.18 7.82
N LYS A 115 15.21 1.84 6.66
CA LYS A 115 15.17 3.30 6.55
C LYS A 115 13.74 3.87 6.60
N GLY A 116 12.73 3.00 6.71
CA GLY A 116 11.33 3.40 6.83
C GLY A 116 10.67 3.79 5.50
N ARG A 117 11.28 3.51 4.35
CA ARG A 117 10.63 3.81 3.07
C ARG A 117 9.42 2.91 2.88
N ALA A 118 8.30 3.47 2.46
CA ALA A 118 7.09 2.71 2.16
C ALA A 118 7.19 2.00 0.80
N CYS A 119 6.51 0.87 0.65
CA CYS A 119 6.46 0.10 -0.60
C CYS A 119 6.09 0.95 -1.83
N ARG A 120 5.09 1.83 -1.73
CA ARG A 120 4.73 2.74 -2.84
C ARG A 120 5.88 3.65 -3.30
N GLN A 121 6.81 4.02 -2.41
CA GLN A 121 7.93 4.91 -2.73
C GLN A 121 9.03 4.20 -3.51
N VAL A 122 9.17 2.89 -3.33
CA VAL A 122 10.20 2.07 -4.01
C VAL A 122 9.65 1.28 -5.18
N ALA A 123 8.32 1.25 -5.35
CA ALA A 123 7.62 0.43 -6.33
C ALA A 123 8.14 0.61 -7.76
N SER A 124 8.33 1.85 -8.21
CA SER A 124 8.84 2.16 -9.56
C SER A 124 10.25 1.61 -9.77
N ILE A 125 11.12 1.75 -8.79
CA ILE A 125 12.50 1.25 -8.83
C ILE A 125 12.52 -0.29 -8.87
N LEU A 126 11.69 -0.94 -8.05
CA LEU A 126 11.57 -2.39 -8.03
C LEU A 126 11.04 -2.92 -9.36
N GLN A 127 10.00 -2.29 -9.90
CA GLN A 127 9.42 -2.67 -11.19
C GLN A 127 10.44 -2.50 -12.32
N TRP A 128 11.15 -1.37 -12.34
CA TRP A 128 12.19 -1.11 -13.33
C TRP A 128 13.33 -2.15 -13.27
N ASN A 129 13.75 -2.54 -12.05
CA ASN A 129 14.76 -3.56 -11.85
C ASN A 129 14.28 -4.95 -12.29
N ARG A 130 13.03 -5.32 -11.99
CA ARG A 130 12.44 -6.61 -12.41
C ARG A 130 12.40 -6.73 -13.92
N ASN A 131 11.93 -5.69 -14.61
CA ASN A 131 11.82 -5.69 -16.07
C ASN A 131 13.18 -5.84 -16.77
N ARG A 132 14.28 -5.50 -16.10
CA ARG A 132 15.66 -5.61 -16.61
C ARG A 132 16.49 -6.66 -15.88
N ALA A 133 15.84 -7.56 -15.12
CA ALA A 133 16.55 -8.55 -14.32
C ALA A 133 17.24 -9.61 -15.20
N THR A 134 16.72 -9.90 -16.39
CA THR A 134 17.28 -10.87 -17.34
C THR A 134 18.19 -10.23 -18.39
N ASP A 135 18.23 -8.89 -18.44
CA ASP A 135 19.01 -8.13 -19.41
C ASP A 135 20.49 -8.02 -18.97
N GLU A 136 21.28 -9.05 -19.26
CA GLU A 136 22.72 -9.02 -18.94
C GLU A 136 23.49 -7.97 -19.74
N ILE A 137 23.02 -7.58 -20.93
CA ILE A 137 23.66 -6.52 -21.75
C ILE A 137 23.57 -5.20 -20.97
N PHE A 138 22.38 -4.87 -20.49
CA PHE A 138 22.14 -3.71 -19.66
C PHE A 138 22.90 -3.77 -18.33
N LYS A 139 22.97 -4.94 -17.68
CA LYS A 139 23.76 -5.11 -16.44
C LYS A 139 25.25 -4.84 -16.67
N SER A 140 25.83 -5.42 -17.73
CA SER A 140 27.24 -5.23 -18.08
C SER A 140 27.55 -3.76 -18.39
N TYR A 141 26.77 -3.15 -19.28
CA TYR A 141 26.88 -1.73 -19.61
C TYR A 141 26.79 -0.84 -18.36
N ARG A 142 25.81 -1.08 -17.49
CA ARG A 142 25.62 -0.29 -16.26
C ARG A 142 26.79 -0.45 -15.29
N ARG A 143 27.40 -1.63 -15.22
CA ARG A 143 28.58 -1.91 -14.37
C ARG A 143 29.79 -1.11 -14.85
N GLU A 144 30.14 -1.21 -16.13
CA GLU A 144 31.28 -0.49 -16.70
C GLU A 144 31.06 1.01 -16.71
N TYR A 145 29.84 1.47 -16.99
CA TYR A 145 29.48 2.89 -16.89
C TYR A 145 29.74 3.43 -15.48
N LYS A 146 29.24 2.76 -14.44
CA LYS A 146 29.44 3.18 -13.04
C LYS A 146 30.92 3.19 -12.65
N LYS A 147 31.68 2.17 -13.09
CA LYS A 147 33.12 2.06 -12.84
C LYS A 147 33.89 3.23 -13.46
N ARG A 148 33.65 3.53 -14.73
CA ARG A 148 34.32 4.64 -15.45
C ARG A 148 33.87 6.00 -14.94
N PHE A 149 32.58 6.16 -14.62
CA PHE A 149 32.06 7.38 -13.98
C PHE A 149 32.73 7.64 -12.63
N ALA A 150 32.95 6.60 -11.82
CA ALA A 150 33.69 6.73 -10.57
C ALA A 150 35.15 7.15 -10.79
N ARG A 151 35.83 6.59 -11.81
CA ARG A 151 37.21 6.99 -12.18
C ARG A 151 37.28 8.44 -12.68
N MET A 152 36.30 8.89 -13.46
CA MET A 152 36.17 10.28 -13.89
C MET A 152 35.97 11.20 -12.68
N LYS A 153 35.04 10.86 -11.78
CA LYS A 153 34.80 11.63 -10.55
C LYS A 153 36.04 11.67 -9.64
N ALA A 154 36.86 10.61 -9.64
CA ALA A 154 38.11 10.53 -8.92
C ALA A 154 39.29 11.21 -9.65
N GLY A 155 39.07 11.81 -10.82
CA GLY A 155 40.11 12.48 -11.63
C GLY A 155 41.10 11.54 -12.31
N THR A 156 40.90 10.23 -12.23
CA THR A 156 41.80 9.20 -12.81
C THR A 156 41.46 8.84 -14.26
N MET A 157 40.51 9.56 -14.86
CA MET A 157 40.07 9.43 -16.25
C MET A 157 39.61 10.81 -16.70
N ALA A 158 40.03 11.25 -17.89
CA ALA A 158 39.58 12.51 -18.45
C ALA A 158 38.06 12.46 -18.74
N ALA A 159 37.38 13.59 -18.58
CA ALA A 159 35.95 13.68 -18.84
C ALA A 159 35.65 13.34 -20.31
N ASP A 160 36.47 13.84 -21.25
CA ASP A 160 36.31 13.61 -22.68
C ASP A 160 36.43 12.12 -23.06
N ASP A 161 37.36 11.40 -22.43
CA ASP A 161 37.51 9.95 -22.62
C ASP A 161 36.27 9.20 -22.13
N PHE A 162 35.69 9.63 -21.01
CA PHE A 162 34.46 9.05 -20.47
C PHE A 162 33.27 9.28 -21.40
N TYR A 163 33.07 10.51 -21.88
CA TYR A 163 31.96 10.83 -22.78
C TYR A 163 32.10 10.15 -24.14
N THR A 164 33.30 10.17 -24.73
CA THR A 164 33.60 9.48 -26.00
C THR A 164 33.34 7.97 -25.90
N TRP A 165 33.75 7.35 -24.78
CA TRP A 165 33.43 5.95 -24.52
C TRP A 165 31.92 5.75 -24.31
N SER A 166 31.25 6.63 -23.56
CA SER A 166 29.82 6.51 -23.26
C SER A 166 28.95 6.57 -24.51
N GLU A 167 29.30 7.39 -25.50
CA GLU A 167 28.56 7.44 -26.77
C GLU A 167 28.73 6.15 -27.56
N LYS A 168 29.98 5.72 -27.81
CA LYS A 168 30.28 4.45 -28.51
C LYS A 168 29.65 3.24 -27.82
N ALA A 169 29.58 3.23 -26.48
CA ALA A 169 28.96 2.16 -25.72
C ALA A 169 27.42 2.14 -25.86
N ARG A 170 26.78 3.30 -26.01
CA ARG A 170 25.33 3.38 -26.29
C ARG A 170 25.01 2.91 -27.70
N GLU A 171 25.79 3.31 -28.69
CA GLU A 171 25.63 2.86 -30.09
C GLU A 171 25.69 1.33 -30.18
N LYS A 172 26.75 0.73 -29.62
CA LYS A 172 26.90 -0.73 -29.58
C LYS A 172 25.78 -1.44 -28.82
N LYS A 173 25.21 -0.78 -27.80
CA LYS A 173 24.07 -1.32 -27.05
C LYS A 173 22.83 -1.38 -27.94
N VAL A 174 22.56 -0.33 -28.69
CA VAL A 174 21.46 -0.27 -29.66
C VAL A 174 21.67 -1.30 -30.77
N GLU A 175 22.89 -1.48 -31.28
CA GLU A 175 23.21 -2.52 -32.26
C GLU A 175 22.98 -3.94 -31.73
N CYS A 176 23.32 -4.18 -30.45
CA CYS A 176 23.05 -5.45 -29.78
C CYS A 176 21.55 -5.70 -29.57
N GLU A 177 20.80 -4.69 -29.14
CA GLU A 177 19.35 -4.77 -28.94
C GLU A 177 18.62 -4.98 -30.29
N ALA A 178 19.16 -4.45 -31.39
CA ALA A 178 18.69 -4.67 -32.76
C ALA A 178 19.13 -6.02 -33.37
N GLY A 179 19.84 -6.87 -32.62
CA GLY A 179 20.33 -8.18 -33.09
C GLY A 179 21.49 -8.14 -34.08
N LYS A 180 22.06 -6.95 -34.37
CA LYS A 180 23.18 -6.77 -35.31
C LYS A 180 24.53 -7.16 -34.71
N LEU A 181 24.63 -7.17 -33.39
CA LEU A 181 25.83 -7.51 -32.64
C LEU A 181 25.54 -8.63 -31.62
N THR A 182 26.34 -9.69 -31.63
CA THR A 182 26.20 -10.79 -30.68
C THR A 182 26.60 -10.36 -29.27
N ARG A 183 25.87 -10.86 -28.27
CA ARG A 183 26.06 -10.58 -26.82
C ARG A 183 27.52 -10.70 -26.37
N GLU A 184 28.23 -11.74 -26.82
CA GLU A 184 29.64 -11.98 -26.49
C GLU A 184 30.58 -10.91 -27.04
N LYS A 185 30.31 -10.38 -28.24
CA LYS A 185 31.11 -9.32 -28.85
C LYS A 185 30.93 -7.99 -28.13
N PHE A 186 29.75 -7.74 -27.54
CA PHE A 186 29.50 -6.56 -26.71
C PHE A 186 30.22 -6.67 -25.36
N LEU A 187 30.13 -7.82 -24.70
CA LEU A 187 30.80 -8.05 -23.41
C LEU A 187 32.33 -7.93 -23.48
N LYS A 188 32.94 -8.24 -24.63
CA LYS A 188 34.39 -8.03 -24.84
C LYS A 188 34.79 -6.58 -25.13
N ARG A 189 33.85 -5.68 -25.40
CA ARG A 189 34.09 -4.33 -25.95
C ARG A 189 33.57 -3.19 -25.08
N VAL A 190 32.94 -3.50 -23.94
CA VAL A 190 32.38 -2.56 -22.96
C VAL A 190 33.18 -2.66 -21.68
#